data_AF-A0A1D6PF73-F1
#
_entry.id   AF-A0A1D6PF73-F1
#
_cell.length_a   1.000
_cell.length_b   1.000
_cell.length_c   1.000
_cell.angle_alpha   90.00
_cell.angle_beta   90.00
_cell.angle_gamma   90.00
#
_symmetry.space_group_name_H-M   'P 1'
#
loop_
_entity.id
_entity.type
_entity.pdbx_description
1 polymer ?
#
loop_
_entity_poly.entity_id
_entity_poly.type
_entity_poly.pdbx_seq_one_letter_code
_entity_poly.pdbx_strand_id
1 'polypeptide(L)'
;MVCSFVLAAAAAATLACLSAAAAATGDLLPSSSETPLSFGDGYTQLFGDSNLALHGGGKRVHISLDERTGAGFASQAAYLHGHFSARVKLPADHTAGVVVAFYMSNGDVYERTHDELDFEFLGNVRGKEWRVQTNVYGVA
;
A
#
# COMPACT_ATOMS: atom_id res chain seq x y z
N MET A 1 -8.12 9.87 -8.31
CA MET A 1 -7.44 9.12 -7.24
C MET A 1 -6.09 8.66 -7.72
N VAL A 2 -5.06 8.90 -6.94
CA VAL A 2 -3.69 8.40 -7.12
C VAL A 2 -3.58 7.05 -6.40
N CYS A 3 -2.93 6.07 -7.04
CA CYS A 3 -2.69 4.73 -6.52
C CYS A 3 -1.33 4.68 -5.84
N SER A 4 -1.28 4.30 -4.57
CA SER A 4 -0.11 4.48 -3.71
C SER A 4 0.25 3.22 -2.92
N PHE A 5 1.54 3.07 -2.64
CA PHE A 5 2.11 2.07 -1.74
C PHE A 5 2.99 2.76 -0.71
N VAL A 6 2.80 2.43 0.57
CA VAL A 6 3.57 2.98 1.69
C VAL A 6 3.95 1.87 2.67
N LEU A 7 5.18 1.94 3.19
CA LEU A 7 5.63 1.19 4.34
C LEU A 7 6.08 2.17 5.43
N ALA A 8 5.44 2.11 6.60
CA ALA A 8 5.72 3.01 7.72
C ALA A 8 5.51 2.31 9.08
N ALA A 9 6.05 2.91 10.14
CA ALA A 9 5.69 2.55 11.51
C ALA A 9 4.34 3.20 11.88
N ALA A 10 3.47 2.48 12.58
CA ALA A 10 2.11 2.89 12.94
C ALA A 10 2.04 4.17 13.78
N ALA A 11 3.08 4.50 14.56
CA ALA A 11 3.16 5.77 15.27
C ALA A 11 3.36 7.00 14.34
N ALA A 12 3.80 6.77 13.10
CA ALA A 12 3.97 7.78 12.06
C ALA A 12 2.83 7.76 11.01
N ALA A 13 1.88 6.83 11.11
CA ALA A 13 0.73 6.72 10.24
C ALA A 13 -0.43 7.55 10.83
N THR A 14 -0.42 8.87 10.65
CA THR A 14 -1.63 9.67 10.89
C THR A 14 -2.59 9.51 9.72
N LEU A 15 -3.36 8.42 9.71
CA LEU A 15 -4.68 8.39 9.08
C LEU A 15 -5.62 7.60 10.01
N ALA A 16 -6.65 8.28 10.49
CA ALA A 16 -7.52 7.79 11.55
C ALA A 16 -8.53 6.78 11.02
N CYS A 17 -8.27 5.47 11.19
CA CYS A 17 -9.24 4.42 10.85
C CYS A 17 -9.64 3.60 12.09
N LEU A 18 -10.91 3.69 12.49
CA LEU A 18 -11.55 2.74 13.41
C LEU A 18 -11.64 1.39 12.69
N SER A 19 -10.97 0.37 13.21
CA SER A 19 -10.86 -0.94 12.58
C SER A 19 -12.16 -1.76 12.64
N ALA A 20 -12.69 -2.16 11.48
CA ALA A 20 -13.54 -3.34 11.36
C ALA A 20 -12.70 -4.45 10.67
N ALA A 21 -12.39 -5.51 11.39
CA ALA A 21 -11.68 -6.66 10.83
C ALA A 21 -12.69 -7.56 10.10
N ALA A 22 -12.50 -7.77 8.79
CA ALA A 22 -13.23 -8.78 8.03
C ALA A 22 -12.28 -9.93 7.67
N ALA A 23 -12.68 -11.16 7.99
CA ALA A 23 -12.01 -12.36 7.50
C ALA A 23 -12.62 -12.71 6.14
N ALA A 24 -11.83 -12.60 5.06
CA ALA A 24 -12.27 -13.01 3.73
C ALA A 24 -11.91 -14.50 3.50
N THR A 25 -12.93 -15.35 3.39
CA THR A 25 -12.81 -16.70 2.82
C THR A 25 -13.47 -16.69 1.44
N GLY A 26 -12.67 -16.61 0.39
CA GLY A 26 -13.16 -16.70 -0.98
C GLY A 26 -12.04 -17.17 -1.91
N ASP A 27 -12.29 -18.25 -2.66
CA ASP A 27 -11.38 -18.72 -3.69
C ASP A 27 -11.36 -17.72 -4.85
N LEU A 28 -10.27 -16.96 -4.97
CA LEU A 28 -10.03 -16.05 -6.09
C LEU A 28 -9.55 -16.85 -7.31
N LEU A 29 -10.36 -16.90 -8.36
CA LEU A 29 -9.90 -17.31 -9.68
C LEU A 29 -8.81 -16.32 -10.14
N PRO A 30 -7.64 -16.79 -10.60
CA PRO A 30 -6.59 -15.89 -11.06
C PRO A 30 -7.09 -15.09 -12.28
N SER A 31 -7.17 -13.77 -12.10
CA SER A 31 -7.38 -12.79 -13.18
C SER A 31 -6.31 -12.98 -14.27
N SER A 32 -6.72 -12.74 -15.52
CA SER A 32 -5.94 -12.88 -16.75
C SER A 32 -4.50 -12.35 -16.65
N SER A 33 -3.59 -12.95 -17.41
CA SER A 33 -2.15 -12.67 -17.46
C SER A 33 -1.81 -11.23 -17.87
N GLU A 34 -2.07 -10.27 -16.99
CA GLU A 34 -1.62 -8.90 -17.14
C GLU A 34 -0.10 -8.88 -17.00
N THR A 35 0.58 -8.33 -18.01
CA THR A 35 2.02 -8.13 -17.94
C THR A 35 2.29 -7.05 -16.90
N PRO A 36 3.11 -7.31 -15.85
CA PRO A 36 3.40 -6.30 -14.85
C PRO A 36 4.02 -5.06 -15.48
N LEU A 37 3.44 -3.90 -15.18
CA LEU A 37 3.97 -2.59 -15.53
C LEU A 37 5.37 -2.41 -14.90
N SER A 38 6.29 -1.76 -15.63
CA SER A 38 7.54 -1.31 -15.04
C SER A 38 7.27 -0.11 -14.13
N PHE A 39 7.95 -0.02 -12.99
CA PHE A 39 7.80 1.09 -12.05
C PHE A 39 7.93 2.46 -12.72
N GLY A 40 8.95 2.64 -13.58
CA GLY A 40 9.20 3.92 -14.24
C GLY A 40 8.10 4.36 -15.20
N ASP A 41 7.27 3.44 -15.69
CA ASP A 41 6.22 3.75 -16.67
C ASP A 41 4.92 4.25 -16.02
N GLY A 42 4.78 4.13 -14.70
CA GLY A 42 3.51 4.50 -14.06
C GLY A 42 3.57 4.84 -12.59
N TYR A 43 4.73 4.75 -11.94
CA TYR A 43 4.92 5.14 -10.55
C TYR A 43 6.10 6.08 -10.39
N THR A 44 6.06 6.87 -9.32
CA THR A 44 7.16 7.72 -8.86
C THR A 44 7.37 7.52 -7.38
N GLN A 45 8.62 7.63 -6.92
CA GLN A 45 8.94 7.57 -5.51
C GLN A 45 8.48 8.85 -4.81
N LEU A 46 7.80 8.72 -3.68
CA LEU A 46 7.39 9.82 -2.82
C LEU A 46 8.46 10.14 -1.77
N PHE A 47 8.96 9.10 -1.09
CA PHE A 47 9.99 9.21 -0.05
C PHE A 47 10.74 7.89 0.16
N GLY A 48 11.74 7.90 1.03
CA GLY A 48 12.43 6.70 1.52
C GLY A 48 13.91 6.61 1.13
N ASP A 49 14.41 7.51 0.28
CA ASP A 49 15.81 7.50 -0.19
C ASP A 49 16.23 6.09 -0.68
N SER A 50 17.25 5.50 -0.04
CA SER A 50 17.75 4.14 -0.31
C SER A 50 16.81 3.01 0.10
N ASN A 51 15.72 3.30 0.81
CA ASN A 51 14.74 2.31 1.27
C ASN A 51 13.73 1.92 0.19
N LEU A 52 13.87 2.44 -1.03
CA LEU A 52 13.18 1.96 -2.21
C LEU A 52 14.20 1.45 -3.23
N ALA A 53 14.09 0.18 -3.61
CA ALA A 53 14.95 -0.45 -4.61
C ALA A 53 14.14 -1.14 -5.70
N LEU A 54 14.53 -0.94 -6.96
CA LEU A 54 13.89 -1.55 -8.12
C LEU A 54 14.66 -2.80 -8.56
N HIS A 55 13.93 -3.89 -8.81
CA HIS A 55 14.49 -5.17 -9.23
C HIS A 55 13.76 -5.71 -10.46
N GLY A 56 14.41 -6.64 -11.19
CA GLY A 56 13.81 -7.34 -12.32
C GLY A 56 13.35 -6.41 -13.44
N GLY A 57 14.18 -5.42 -13.79
CA GLY A 57 13.87 -4.42 -14.82
C GLY A 57 12.74 -3.46 -14.43
N GLY A 58 12.61 -3.13 -13.14
CA GLY A 58 11.58 -2.21 -12.64
C GLY A 58 10.23 -2.85 -12.35
N LYS A 59 10.06 -4.15 -12.60
CA LYS A 59 8.78 -4.86 -12.39
C LYS A 59 8.56 -5.36 -10.95
N ARG A 60 9.54 -5.16 -10.07
CA ARG A 60 9.43 -5.44 -8.63
C ARG A 60 10.03 -4.29 -7.87
N VAL A 61 9.29 -3.81 -6.88
CA VAL A 61 9.74 -2.77 -5.95
C VAL A 61 9.98 -3.45 -4.61
N HIS A 62 11.13 -3.18 -4.00
CA HIS A 62 11.42 -3.55 -2.62
C HIS A 62 11.42 -2.26 -1.80
N ILE A 63 10.56 -2.20 -0.79
CA ILE A 63 10.50 -1.10 0.17
C ILE A 63 10.93 -1.62 1.54
N SER A 64 11.75 -0.85 2.26
CA SER A 64 12.23 -1.16 3.60
C SER A 64 11.88 -0.06 4.60
N LEU A 65 11.95 -0.42 5.88
CA LEU A 65 11.77 0.49 7.01
C LEU A 65 12.95 0.29 7.96
N ASP A 66 13.58 1.39 8.32
CA ASP A 66 14.61 1.46 9.35
C ASP A 66 14.28 2.58 10.35
N GLU A 67 15.19 2.86 11.27
CA GLU A 67 15.03 3.91 12.30
C GLU A 67 14.94 5.32 11.71
N ARG A 68 15.37 5.53 10.46
CA ARG A 68 15.44 6.83 9.81
C ARG A 68 14.18 7.11 8.99
N THR A 69 13.72 6.16 8.18
CA THR A 69 12.54 6.35 7.33
C THR A 69 11.94 5.04 6.82
N GLY A 70 10.66 5.10 6.47
CA GLY A 70 10.00 4.08 5.65
C GLY A 70 10.29 4.30 4.16
N ALA A 71 9.36 3.87 3.31
CA ALA A 71 9.38 4.26 1.89
C ALA A 71 7.96 4.27 1.33
N GLY A 72 7.76 5.09 0.30
CA GLY A 72 6.48 5.17 -0.37
C GLY A 72 6.62 5.61 -1.82
N PHE A 73 5.67 5.19 -2.65
CA PHE A 73 5.57 5.54 -4.05
C PHE A 73 4.11 5.64 -4.46
N ALA A 74 3.86 6.39 -5.53
CA ALA A 74 2.51 6.69 -6.01
C ALA A 74 2.47 6.70 -7.53
N SER A 75 1.27 6.49 -8.09
CA SER A 75 1.08 6.50 -9.53
C SER A 75 1.35 7.89 -10.10
N GLN A 76 1.98 7.94 -11.26
CA GLN A 76 2.27 9.21 -11.95
C GLN A 76 0.99 9.90 -12.45
N ALA A 77 -0.04 9.12 -12.75
CA ALA A 77 -1.35 9.61 -13.18
C ALA A 77 -2.39 9.46 -12.07
N ALA A 78 -3.39 10.35 -12.11
CA ALA A 78 -4.62 10.20 -11.36
C ALA A 78 -5.69 9.51 -12.22
N TYR A 79 -6.50 8.66 -11.59
CA TYR A 79 -7.53 7.88 -12.25
C TYR A 79 -8.90 8.14 -11.64
N LEU A 80 -9.94 8.14 -12.47
CA LEU A 80 -11.33 8.18 -12.01
C LEU A 80 -11.89 6.78 -11.71
N HIS A 81 -11.50 5.80 -12.52
CA HIS A 81 -11.84 4.38 -12.39
C HIS A 81 -10.68 3.54 -12.95
N GLY A 82 -10.57 2.29 -12.51
CA GLY A 82 -9.54 1.38 -12.99
C GLY A 82 -9.52 0.06 -12.22
N HIS A 83 -8.74 -0.88 -12.75
CA HIS A 83 -8.36 -2.11 -12.05
C HIS A 83 -6.92 -1.95 -11.57
N PHE A 84 -6.72 -1.92 -10.25
CA PHE A 84 -5.41 -1.79 -9.64
C PHE A 84 -5.05 -3.10 -8.97
N SER A 85 -3.98 -3.75 -9.45
CA SER A 85 -3.56 -5.05 -8.97
C SER A 85 -2.07 -5.04 -8.63
N ALA A 86 -1.71 -5.73 -7.55
CA ALA A 86 -0.34 -5.87 -7.10
C ALA A 86 -0.12 -7.23 -6.45
N ARG A 87 1.07 -7.80 -6.66
CA ARG A 87 1.53 -8.98 -5.92
C ARG A 87 2.42 -8.52 -4.78
N VAL A 88 1.95 -8.71 -3.55
CA VAL A 88 2.63 -8.23 -2.34
C VAL A 88 3.21 -9.43 -1.58
N LYS A 89 4.48 -9.31 -1.16
CA LYS A 89 5.13 -10.26 -0.26
C LYS A 89 5.51 -9.53 1.03
N LEU A 90 4.97 -10.00 2.15
CA LEU A 90 5.21 -9.41 3.47
C LEU A 90 6.39 -10.10 4.19
N PRO A 91 7.12 -9.38 5.06
CA PRO A 91 8.13 -9.97 5.93
C PRO A 91 7.53 -11.01 6.90
N ALA A 92 8.29 -12.06 7.23
CA ALA A 92 7.85 -13.14 8.13
C ALA A 92 8.33 -12.98 9.58
N ASP A 93 9.13 -11.94 9.88
CA ASP A 93 9.67 -11.71 11.22
C ASP A 93 8.75 -10.82 12.08
N HIS A 94 9.24 -10.34 13.23
CA HIS A 94 8.54 -9.40 14.10
C HIS A 94 8.29 -8.06 13.37
N THR A 95 7.01 -7.76 13.12
CA THR A 95 6.56 -6.54 12.44
C THR A 95 5.52 -5.78 13.25
N ALA A 96 5.46 -5.99 14.57
CA ALA A 96 4.51 -5.27 15.42
C ALA A 96 4.69 -3.75 15.27
N GLY A 97 3.59 -3.05 15.02
CA GLY A 97 3.62 -1.61 14.78
C GLY A 97 4.12 -1.19 13.40
N VAL A 98 4.25 -2.10 12.44
CA VAL A 98 4.52 -1.79 11.03
C VAL A 98 3.22 -1.88 10.23
N VAL A 99 3.00 -0.94 9.31
CA VAL A 99 1.90 -0.95 8.36
C VAL A 99 2.46 -0.91 6.93
N VAL A 100 2.01 -1.84 6.09
CA VAL A 100 2.13 -1.74 4.63
C VAL A 100 0.77 -1.34 4.10
N ALA A 101 0.66 -0.21 3.41
CA ALA A 101 -0.58 0.27 2.82
C ALA A 101 -0.52 0.22 1.30
N PHE A 102 -1.56 -0.30 0.68
CA PHE A 102 -1.87 -0.18 -0.74
C PHE A 102 -3.23 0.51 -0.87
N TYR A 103 -3.25 1.72 -1.38
CA TYR A 103 -4.45 2.56 -1.31
C TYR A 103 -4.62 3.45 -2.52
N MET A 104 -5.85 3.93 -2.73
CA MET A 104 -6.19 4.92 -3.73
C MET A 104 -6.79 6.13 -3.03
N SER A 105 -6.21 7.32 -3.20
CA SER A 105 -6.68 8.54 -2.54
C SER A 105 -6.72 9.72 -3.51
N ASN A 106 -7.59 10.70 -3.26
CA ASN A 106 -7.50 12.03 -3.89
C ASN A 106 -7.20 13.13 -2.85
N GLY A 107 -6.65 12.75 -1.68
CA GLY A 107 -6.30 13.64 -0.57
C GLY A 107 -5.18 14.64 -0.87
N ASP A 108 -4.36 14.38 -1.89
CA ASP A 108 -3.38 15.34 -2.42
C ASP A 108 -4.03 16.57 -3.06
N VAL A 109 -5.27 16.43 -3.55
CA VAL A 109 -6.07 17.51 -4.15
C VAL A 109 -7.16 18.01 -3.21
N TYR A 110 -7.78 17.10 -2.44
CA TYR A 110 -8.96 17.39 -1.60
C TYR A 110 -8.71 17.11 -0.12
N GLU A 111 -7.78 17.81 0.52
CA GLU A 111 -7.30 17.54 1.89
C GLU A 111 -8.40 17.21 2.93
N ARG A 112 -9.55 17.89 2.88
CA ARG A 112 -10.63 17.74 3.88
C ARG A 112 -11.86 16.97 3.42
N THR A 113 -11.94 16.67 2.13
CA THR A 113 -13.14 16.07 1.51
C THR A 113 -12.74 15.03 0.49
N HIS A 114 -11.69 14.26 0.81
CA HIS A 114 -11.16 13.26 -0.09
C HIS A 114 -11.92 11.95 0.01
N ASP A 115 -11.83 11.21 -1.08
CA ASP A 115 -12.22 9.82 -1.18
C ASP A 115 -10.96 8.96 -1.09
N GLU A 116 -11.05 7.86 -0.35
CA GLU A 116 -9.94 6.93 -0.17
C GLU A 116 -10.44 5.48 -0.09
N LEU A 117 -9.64 4.57 -0.63
CA LEU A 117 -9.86 3.13 -0.52
C LEU A 117 -8.55 2.47 -0.12
N ASP A 118 -8.59 1.69 0.96
CA ASP A 118 -7.41 1.18 1.63
C ASP A 118 -7.33 -0.33 1.67
N PHE A 119 -6.12 -0.84 1.49
CA PHE A 119 -5.67 -2.16 1.95
C PHE A 119 -4.44 -1.99 2.83
N GLU A 120 -4.61 -2.20 4.13
CA GLU A 120 -3.54 -2.08 5.12
C GLU A 120 -3.18 -3.45 5.68
N PHE A 121 -1.94 -3.87 5.46
CA PHE A 121 -1.37 -5.06 6.09
C PHE A 121 -0.74 -4.64 7.42
N LEU A 122 -1.39 -5.05 8.51
CA LEU A 122 -1.00 -4.73 9.87
C LEU A 122 -0.04 -5.80 10.38
N GLY A 123 1.20 -5.38 10.63
CA GLY A 123 2.25 -6.24 11.15
C GLY A 123 1.99 -6.69 12.59
N ASN A 124 2.65 -7.78 12.98
CA ASN A 124 2.36 -8.48 14.22
C ASN A 124 3.63 -8.98 14.90
N VAL A 125 3.51 -9.40 16.15
CA VAL A 125 4.62 -10.05 16.84
C VAL A 125 4.97 -11.38 16.15
N ARG A 126 6.24 -11.80 16.26
CA ARG A 126 6.75 -13.02 15.64
C ARG A 126 5.84 -14.22 15.90
N GLY A 127 5.57 -15.00 14.84
CA GLY A 127 4.75 -16.21 14.91
C GLY A 127 3.24 -15.95 14.93
N LYS A 128 2.80 -14.69 14.79
CA LYS A 128 1.40 -14.34 14.58
C LYS A 128 1.18 -13.87 13.14
N GLU A 129 -0.01 -14.14 12.63
CA GLU A 129 -0.38 -13.80 11.27
C GLU A 129 -0.54 -12.28 11.09
N TRP A 130 -0.28 -11.83 9.87
CA TRP A 130 -0.65 -10.49 9.42
C TRP A 130 -2.16 -10.35 9.38
N ARG A 131 -2.66 -9.15 9.67
CA ARG A 131 -4.07 -8.81 9.45
C ARG A 131 -4.18 -7.89 8.25
N VAL A 132 -5.24 -8.08 7.47
CA VAL A 132 -5.61 -7.14 6.41
C VAL A 132 -6.77 -6.31 6.92
N GLN A 133 -6.60 -5.00 6.91
CA GLN A 133 -7.65 -4.03 7.14
C GLN A 133 -8.01 -3.41 5.79
N THR A 134 -9.32 -3.28 5.53
CA THR A 134 -9.84 -2.56 4.37
C THR A 134 -10.69 -1.41 4.84
N ASN A 135 -10.61 -0.27 4.16
CA ASN A 135 -11.40 0.89 4.51
C ASN A 135 -11.85 1.69 3.28
N VAL A 136 -12.91 2.47 3.44
CA VAL A 136 -13.42 3.39 2.43
C VAL A 136 -13.80 4.70 3.09
N TYR A 137 -13.20 5.78 2.62
CA TYR A 137 -13.61 7.15 2.90
C TYR A 137 -14.24 7.77 1.66
N GLY A 138 -15.25 8.59 1.88
CA GLY A 138 -15.81 9.41 0.83
C GLY A 138 -16.76 10.43 1.40
N VAL A 139 -16.94 11.52 0.67
CA VAL A 139 -17.93 12.55 1.03
C VAL A 139 -19.16 12.33 0.16
N ALA A 140 -20.28 11.99 0.80
CA ALA A 140 -21.58 11.88 0.16
C ALA A 140 -22.12 13.25 -0.26
#